data_AF-A0A060SNV4-F1
#
_entry.id   AF-A0A060SNV4-F1
#
_cell.length_a   1.000
_cell.length_b   1.000
_cell.length_c   1.000
_cell.angle_alpha   90.00
_cell.angle_beta   90.00
_cell.angle_gamma   90.00
#
_symmetry.space_group_name_H-M   'P 1'
#
loop_
_entity.id
_entity.type
_entity.pdbx_description
1 polymer ?
#
loop_
_entity_poly.entity_id
_entity_poly.type
_entity_poly.pdbx_seq_one_letter_code
_entity_poly.pdbx_strand_id
1 'polypeptide(L)'
;MPPLTPTAREICLLTILFVGLLYFSATFPRNKGAVTDFLQPSQSIIEAGLDTTPLTLETQYTLQSLNPPLSWGLGQVPETKIVAHVPGWTIFDRLYILNGTVYIVSDAPEDVPDRRYMISTAVFIENGPDAEARRIPTDKEMRVISTEEARRLFGTEAERLDGVTWLANDPKQFITHYYHWSAELFFGFWRTYSSLDPTIPPSGETSLPAPRRLIFPHIDAANWRDYAAMNQWVLRSAFPSISTEFMNDWRERAALGRAFVLDRVVLADRAAAMNGEMFLRTQRTAANAFSLPGSVNWWTTIRNNVVGFATLGEDSAGAMSVAGVPTRPVITYISRQGWNRRMLIQADHEQLVRELYKLRDTYGYEVNVVEMDKLTRVEQFRLAARTTIMMGVHGNGLTALLWMRPTPRSTVMEFFYPGGFAHDYEYTTRALGMVHYGFWGDRYFTRPDVPPVAYPEGFQGNSIPIDGKLVAELCHERLTLAEEADD
;
A
#
# COMPACT_ATOMS: atom_id res chain seq x y z
N MET A 1 -17.69 -28.37 -41.51
CA MET A 1 -18.50 -27.62 -40.54
C MET A 1 -19.81 -27.25 -41.20
N PRO A 2 -20.98 -27.58 -40.64
CA PRO A 2 -22.26 -27.15 -41.21
C PRO A 2 -22.40 -25.61 -41.05
N PRO A 3 -23.12 -24.93 -41.96
CA PRO A 3 -23.30 -23.48 -41.85
C PRO A 3 -24.16 -23.15 -40.63
N LEU A 4 -23.64 -22.27 -39.77
CA LEU A 4 -24.37 -21.66 -38.65
C LEU A 4 -25.44 -20.73 -39.21
N THR A 5 -26.62 -21.26 -39.51
CA THR A 5 -27.80 -20.44 -39.78
C THR A 5 -28.32 -19.90 -38.45
N PRO A 6 -28.42 -18.57 -38.29
CA PRO A 6 -28.92 -17.98 -37.05
C PRO A 6 -30.33 -18.46 -36.76
N THR A 7 -30.57 -18.83 -35.52
CA THR A 7 -31.89 -19.22 -35.02
C THR A 7 -32.83 -18.02 -35.02
N ALA A 8 -34.14 -18.27 -35.08
CA ALA A 8 -35.15 -17.22 -35.01
C ALA A 8 -35.02 -16.34 -33.76
N ARG A 9 -34.51 -16.91 -32.65
CA ARG A 9 -34.22 -16.19 -31.41
C ARG A 9 -33.08 -15.19 -31.58
N GLU A 10 -32.00 -15.57 -32.26
CA GLU A 10 -30.85 -14.70 -32.52
C GLU A 10 -31.22 -13.55 -33.46
N ILE A 11 -32.04 -13.82 -34.48
CA ILE A 11 -32.56 -12.78 -35.38
C ILE A 11 -33.42 -11.79 -34.60
N CYS A 12 -34.30 -12.27 -33.72
CA CYS A 12 -35.14 -11.41 -32.88
C CYS A 12 -34.32 -10.54 -31.94
N LEU A 13 -33.30 -11.11 -31.26
CA LEU A 13 -32.41 -10.37 -30.37
C LEU A 13 -31.59 -9.30 -31.12
N LEU A 14 -31.06 -9.64 -32.30
CA LEU A 14 -30.34 -8.68 -33.15
C LEU A 14 -31.25 -7.55 -33.63
N THR A 15 -32.51 -7.86 -33.95
CA THR A 15 -33.48 -6.84 -34.37
C THR A 15 -33.81 -5.90 -33.23
N ILE A 16 -34.04 -6.42 -32.01
CA ILE A 16 -34.29 -5.60 -30.82
C ILE A 16 -33.09 -4.71 -30.50
N LEU A 17 -31.87 -5.25 -30.56
CA LEU A 17 -30.64 -4.51 -30.32
C LEU A 17 -30.47 -3.38 -31.35
N PHE A 18 -30.70 -3.67 -32.63
CA PHE A 18 -30.58 -2.70 -33.71
C PHE A 18 -31.61 -1.57 -33.58
N VAL A 19 -32.87 -1.91 -33.29
CA VAL A 19 -33.92 -0.90 -33.02
C VAL A 19 -33.58 -0.08 -31.78
N GLY A 20 -33.05 -0.70 -30.72
CA GLY A 20 -32.58 0.00 -29.52
C GLY A 20 -31.47 1.00 -29.82
N LEU A 21 -30.46 0.61 -30.59
CA LEU A 21 -29.35 1.50 -30.99
C LEU A 21 -29.81 2.66 -31.88
N LEU A 22 -30.74 2.41 -32.80
CA LEU A 22 -31.34 3.47 -33.63
C LEU A 22 -32.16 4.43 -32.78
N TYR A 23 -32.95 3.93 -31.83
CA TYR A 23 -33.73 4.78 -30.93
C TYR A 23 -32.84 5.63 -30.02
N PHE A 24 -31.81 5.03 -29.41
CA PHE A 24 -30.85 5.76 -28.56
C PHE A 24 -30.05 6.80 -29.34
N SER A 25 -29.59 6.48 -30.56
CA SER A 25 -28.85 7.45 -31.39
C SER A 25 -29.73 8.62 -31.89
N ALA A 26 -31.02 8.39 -32.07
CA ALA A 26 -31.97 9.42 -32.50
C ALA A 26 -32.48 10.32 -31.35
N THR A 27 -32.43 9.85 -30.10
CA THR A 27 -32.99 10.56 -28.93
C THR A 27 -31.95 11.22 -28.03
N PHE A 28 -30.65 11.00 -28.26
CA PHE A 28 -29.61 11.77 -27.57
C PHE A 28 -29.61 13.24 -28.02
N PRO A 29 -29.60 14.21 -27.08
CA PRO A 29 -29.39 15.61 -27.42
C PRO A 29 -28.05 15.76 -28.13
N ARG A 30 -28.05 16.19 -29.40
CA ARG A 30 -26.83 16.62 -30.07
C ARG A 30 -26.36 17.89 -29.38
N ASN A 31 -25.35 17.78 -28.50
CA ASN A 31 -24.63 18.93 -27.99
C ASN A 31 -24.05 19.70 -29.20
N LYS A 32 -24.58 20.89 -29.45
CA LYS A 32 -24.09 21.83 -30.48
C LYS A 32 -22.88 22.64 -29.98
N GLY A 33 -22.12 22.10 -29.02
CA GLY A 33 -20.91 22.75 -28.57
C GLY A 33 -19.83 22.60 -29.63
N ALA A 34 -19.38 23.70 -30.20
CA ALA A 34 -18.17 23.68 -31.01
C ALA A 34 -16.97 23.50 -30.08
N VAL A 35 -15.90 22.85 -30.53
CA VAL A 35 -14.65 22.71 -29.74
C VAL A 35 -14.11 24.08 -29.29
N THR A 36 -14.47 25.16 -29.99
CA THR A 36 -14.16 26.54 -29.63
C THR A 36 -14.85 27.04 -28.35
N ASP A 37 -15.97 26.44 -27.95
CA ASP A 37 -16.69 26.81 -26.72
C ASP A 37 -15.95 26.35 -25.45
N PHE A 38 -15.04 25.37 -25.59
CA PHE A 38 -14.12 24.94 -24.52
C PHE A 38 -12.81 25.74 -24.47
N LEU A 39 -12.59 26.65 -25.43
CA LEU A 39 -11.36 27.43 -25.54
C LEU A 39 -11.51 28.88 -25.07
N GLN A 40 -12.65 29.27 -24.48
CA GLN A 40 -12.75 30.59 -23.85
C GLN A 40 -11.98 30.59 -22.52
N PRO A 41 -10.89 31.36 -22.40
CA PRO A 41 -10.25 31.58 -21.11
C PRO A 41 -11.23 32.38 -20.25
N SER A 42 -11.50 31.93 -19.03
CA SER A 42 -12.25 32.73 -18.07
C SER A 42 -11.51 34.05 -17.84
N GLN A 43 -12.05 35.15 -18.36
CA GLN A 43 -11.64 36.48 -17.96
C GLN A 43 -12.09 36.72 -16.52
N SER A 44 -11.22 36.40 -15.57
CA SER A 44 -11.28 36.94 -14.23
C SER A 44 -9.94 37.56 -13.87
N ILE A 45 -9.92 38.90 -13.98
CA ILE A 45 -9.11 39.85 -13.23
C ILE A 45 -7.58 39.71 -13.42
N ILE A 46 -7.04 40.45 -14.38
CA ILE A 46 -5.66 40.92 -14.36
C ILE A 46 -5.69 42.40 -14.05
N GLU A 47 -5.05 42.81 -12.96
CA GLU A 47 -4.12 43.95 -12.97
C GLU A 47 -3.28 43.98 -11.69
N ALA A 48 -2.08 43.41 -11.79
CA ALA A 48 -0.89 43.94 -11.14
C ALA A 48 0.31 43.46 -11.96
N GLY A 49 0.98 44.42 -12.61
CA GLY A 49 2.07 44.18 -13.55
C GLY A 49 3.23 43.42 -12.93
N LEU A 50 3.49 42.24 -13.46
CA LEU A 50 4.82 41.63 -13.45
C LEU A 50 5.24 41.54 -14.91
N ASP A 51 6.37 42.17 -15.25
CA ASP A 51 7.08 41.98 -16.50
C ASP A 51 7.39 40.47 -16.63
N THR A 52 6.49 39.76 -17.30
CA THR A 52 6.68 38.36 -17.64
C THR A 52 6.99 38.31 -19.12
N THR A 53 8.28 38.23 -19.42
CA THR A 53 8.75 37.82 -20.75
C THR A 53 7.97 36.56 -21.13
N PRO A 54 7.28 36.52 -22.28
CA PRO A 54 6.52 35.33 -22.66
C PRO A 54 7.49 34.15 -22.78
N LEU A 55 7.29 33.12 -21.96
CA LEU A 55 8.02 31.86 -22.04
C LEU A 55 7.80 31.27 -23.44
N THR A 56 8.81 31.38 -24.32
CA THR A 56 8.82 30.68 -25.59
C THR A 56 9.08 29.20 -25.32
N LEU A 57 8.60 28.30 -26.20
CA LEU A 57 8.84 26.85 -26.10
C LEU A 57 10.35 26.54 -25.96
N GLU A 58 11.19 27.35 -26.61
CA GLU A 58 12.65 27.28 -26.57
C GLU A 58 13.25 27.67 -25.20
N THR A 59 12.58 28.52 -24.43
CA THR A 59 12.97 28.85 -23.04
C THR A 59 12.43 27.87 -22.00
N GLN A 60 11.38 27.09 -22.34
CA GLN A 60 10.80 26.08 -21.45
C GLN A 60 11.56 24.74 -21.46
N TYR A 61 12.23 24.42 -22.56
CA TYR A 61 12.98 23.18 -22.71
C TYR A 61 14.46 23.49 -22.89
N THR A 62 15.20 23.61 -21.79
CA THR A 62 16.66 23.45 -21.82
C THR A 62 16.98 22.12 -22.50
N LEU A 63 17.98 22.08 -23.39
CA LEU A 63 18.49 20.83 -23.97
C LEU A 63 18.83 19.85 -22.85
N GLN A 64 17.94 18.90 -22.59
CA GLN A 64 18.11 17.90 -21.56
C GLN A 64 18.88 16.75 -22.19
N SER A 65 20.13 16.52 -21.76
CA SER A 65 20.82 15.30 -22.13
C SER A 65 20.00 14.13 -21.58
N LEU A 66 19.60 13.21 -22.46
CA LEU A 66 19.04 11.92 -22.05
C LEU A 66 19.97 11.27 -21.02
N ASN A 67 19.41 10.56 -20.03
CA ASN A 67 20.19 9.94 -18.96
C ASN A 67 21.34 9.10 -19.54
N PRO A 68 22.61 9.53 -19.38
CA PRO A 68 23.72 8.83 -19.98
C PRO A 68 23.97 7.51 -19.23
N PRO A 69 24.49 6.48 -19.92
CA PRO A 69 24.98 5.27 -19.28
C PRO A 69 26.00 5.58 -18.18
N LEU A 70 26.08 4.70 -17.17
CA LEU A 70 27.16 4.77 -16.20
C LEU A 70 28.40 4.14 -16.83
N SER A 71 29.37 4.97 -17.21
CA SER A 71 30.62 4.52 -17.85
C SER A 71 31.79 4.61 -16.87
N TRP A 72 32.64 3.59 -16.87
CA TRP A 72 33.90 3.56 -16.14
C TRP A 72 35.12 3.42 -17.07
N GLY A 73 34.90 3.17 -18.37
CA GLY A 73 35.96 3.10 -19.36
C GLY A 73 37.07 2.11 -18.99
N LEU A 74 38.28 2.61 -18.78
CA LEU A 74 39.43 1.80 -18.34
C LEU A 74 39.53 1.62 -16.82
N GLY A 75 38.71 2.35 -16.06
CA GLY A 75 38.65 2.30 -14.61
C GLY A 75 37.94 1.06 -14.06
N GLN A 76 37.77 1.06 -12.75
CA GLN A 76 37.11 0.00 -11.99
C GLN A 76 35.59 0.15 -12.06
N VAL A 77 34.86 -0.97 -12.13
CA VAL A 77 33.39 -0.95 -12.04
C VAL A 77 33.00 -0.38 -10.68
N PRO A 78 32.12 0.64 -10.61
CA PRO A 78 31.70 1.19 -9.33
C PRO A 78 31.00 0.15 -8.45
N GLU A 79 31.47 -0.04 -7.22
CA GLU A 79 30.89 -1.00 -6.28
C GLU A 79 29.45 -0.65 -5.89
N THR A 80 28.64 -1.69 -5.65
CA THR A 80 27.30 -1.60 -5.07
C THR A 80 27.43 -1.23 -3.60
N LYS A 81 26.67 -0.23 -3.14
CA LYS A 81 26.62 0.13 -1.72
C LYS A 81 25.35 -0.41 -1.11
N ILE A 82 25.46 -1.19 -0.04
CA ILE A 82 24.32 -1.56 0.81
C ILE A 82 24.11 -0.43 1.81
N VAL A 83 23.04 0.34 1.63
CA VAL A 83 22.76 1.55 2.42
C VAL A 83 22.06 1.19 3.73
N ALA A 84 21.12 0.25 3.68
CA ALA A 84 20.40 -0.26 4.83
C ALA A 84 19.95 -1.70 4.54
N HIS A 85 19.95 -2.56 5.55
CA HIS A 85 19.57 -3.95 5.39
C HIS A 85 18.87 -4.49 6.65
N VAL A 86 17.75 -5.17 6.42
CA VAL A 86 17.12 -6.12 7.34
C VAL A 86 16.56 -7.28 6.50
N PRO A 87 16.26 -8.46 7.09
CA PRO A 87 15.73 -9.58 6.33
C PRO A 87 14.49 -9.21 5.49
N GLY A 88 14.58 -9.44 4.18
CA GLY A 88 13.57 -9.16 3.17
C GLY A 88 13.44 -7.70 2.73
N TRP A 89 14.24 -6.79 3.29
CA TRP A 89 14.22 -5.37 2.93
C TRP A 89 15.63 -4.79 2.87
N THR A 90 16.07 -4.41 1.67
CA THR A 90 17.43 -3.90 1.49
C THR A 90 17.44 -2.68 0.59
N ILE A 91 18.17 -1.64 0.99
CA ILE A 91 18.42 -0.47 0.17
C ILE A 91 19.82 -0.58 -0.43
N PHE A 92 19.91 -0.53 -1.75
CA PHE A 92 21.16 -0.52 -2.50
C PHE A 92 21.33 0.82 -3.23
N ASP A 93 22.56 1.29 -3.34
CA ASP A 93 22.97 2.19 -4.42
C ASP A 93 23.80 1.41 -5.44
N ARG A 94 23.57 1.66 -6.74
CA ARG A 94 24.23 1.00 -7.87
C ARG A 94 24.08 -0.53 -7.84
N LEU A 95 22.83 -0.98 -7.95
CA LEU A 95 22.53 -2.41 -8.09
C LEU A 95 22.53 -2.78 -9.57
N TYR A 96 23.31 -3.78 -9.96
CA TYR A 96 23.49 -4.18 -11.36
C TYR A 96 22.54 -5.32 -11.74
N ILE A 97 22.10 -5.35 -12.99
CA ILE A 97 21.27 -6.43 -13.54
C ILE A 97 21.84 -6.84 -14.90
N LEU A 98 22.00 -8.13 -15.12
CA LEU A 98 22.38 -8.71 -16.42
C LEU A 98 21.68 -10.06 -16.60
N ASN A 99 21.05 -10.27 -17.75
CA ASN A 99 20.35 -11.51 -18.10
C ASN A 99 19.30 -11.97 -17.07
N GLY A 100 18.68 -11.01 -16.38
CA GLY A 100 17.66 -11.27 -15.35
C GLY A 100 18.22 -11.61 -13.97
N THR A 101 19.55 -11.71 -13.81
CA THR A 101 20.23 -11.90 -12.53
C THR A 101 20.62 -10.55 -11.94
N VAL A 102 20.45 -10.41 -10.62
CA VAL A 102 20.91 -9.25 -9.85
C VAL A 102 22.37 -9.43 -9.43
N TYR A 103 23.18 -8.38 -9.52
CA TYR A 103 24.59 -8.40 -9.15
C TYR A 103 24.90 -7.33 -8.11
N ILE A 104 25.53 -7.77 -7.02
CA ILE A 104 26.20 -6.91 -6.05
C ILE A 104 27.68 -6.92 -6.41
N VAL A 105 28.22 -5.77 -6.80
CA VAL A 105 29.64 -5.62 -7.08
C VAL A 105 30.33 -5.19 -5.78
N SER A 106 31.21 -6.03 -5.24
CA SER A 106 31.97 -5.74 -4.02
C SER A 106 33.31 -6.46 -4.06
N ASP A 107 34.40 -5.75 -3.72
CA ASP A 107 35.71 -6.37 -3.52
C ASP A 107 35.90 -6.91 -2.09
N ALA A 108 34.92 -6.68 -1.20
CA ALA A 108 34.80 -7.25 0.14
C ALA A 108 33.49 -8.07 0.25
N PRO A 109 33.41 -9.26 -0.36
CA PRO A 109 32.18 -10.07 -0.36
C PRO A 109 31.74 -10.53 1.03
N GLU A 110 32.65 -10.59 2.01
CA GLU A 110 32.37 -10.93 3.41
C GLU A 110 31.51 -9.90 4.15
N ASP A 111 31.50 -8.64 3.68
CA ASP A 111 30.68 -7.56 4.24
C ASP A 111 29.26 -7.56 3.67
N VAL A 112 29.01 -8.35 2.62
CA VAL A 112 27.69 -8.49 2.02
C VAL A 112 26.85 -9.48 2.84
N PRO A 113 25.65 -9.10 3.30
CA PRO A 113 24.76 -10.03 4.00
C PRO A 113 24.49 -11.30 3.18
N ASP A 114 24.26 -12.42 3.85
CA ASP A 114 23.87 -13.65 3.14
C ASP A 114 22.59 -13.38 2.34
N ARG A 115 22.65 -13.71 1.04
CA ARG A 115 21.57 -13.52 0.06
C ARG A 115 20.22 -14.07 0.52
N ARG A 116 20.17 -15.11 1.38
CA ARG A 116 18.91 -15.66 1.93
C ARG A 116 18.10 -14.65 2.74
N TYR A 117 18.76 -13.60 3.23
CA TYR A 117 18.12 -12.50 3.95
C TYR A 117 17.78 -11.33 3.03
N MET A 118 18.18 -11.35 1.75
CA MET A 118 17.92 -10.26 0.79
C MET A 118 16.88 -10.65 -0.28
N ILE A 119 16.96 -11.86 -0.82
CA ILE A 119 16.16 -12.30 -1.97
C ILE A 119 15.86 -13.80 -1.91
N SER A 120 14.86 -14.24 -2.67
CA SER A 120 14.46 -15.63 -2.84
C SER A 120 14.25 -16.00 -4.31
N THR A 121 13.96 -17.26 -4.58
CA THR A 121 13.57 -17.77 -5.91
C THR A 121 12.17 -17.32 -6.37
N ALA A 122 11.45 -16.55 -5.54
CA ALA A 122 10.09 -16.07 -5.82
C ALA A 122 9.05 -17.16 -6.11
N VAL A 123 9.30 -18.40 -5.70
CA VAL A 123 8.28 -19.46 -5.76
C VAL A 123 7.15 -19.19 -4.76
N PHE A 124 5.97 -19.76 -5.01
CA PHE A 124 4.86 -19.64 -4.07
C PHE A 124 5.25 -20.22 -2.70
N ILE A 125 4.88 -19.51 -1.65
CA ILE A 125 5.19 -19.86 -0.28
C ILE A 125 4.20 -20.95 0.15
N GLU A 126 4.77 -22.13 0.36
CA GLU A 126 4.12 -23.31 0.91
C GLU A 126 4.87 -23.74 2.19
N ASN A 127 4.16 -24.45 3.07
CA ASN A 127 4.74 -24.95 4.31
C ASN A 127 5.53 -26.24 4.07
N GLY A 128 6.53 -26.47 4.92
CA GLY A 128 7.28 -27.72 4.99
C GLY A 128 8.72 -27.60 4.47
N PRO A 129 9.63 -28.51 4.89
CA PRO A 129 11.07 -28.39 4.64
C PRO A 129 11.44 -28.29 3.14
N ASP A 130 10.78 -29.07 2.28
CA ASP A 130 11.05 -29.04 0.85
C ASP A 130 10.66 -27.70 0.21
N ALA A 131 9.54 -27.11 0.66
CA ALA A 131 9.08 -25.81 0.18
C ALA A 131 9.96 -24.67 0.71
N GLU A 132 10.50 -24.80 1.92
CA GLU A 132 11.51 -23.89 2.47
C GLU A 132 12.81 -23.95 1.66
N ALA A 133 13.30 -25.14 1.35
CA ALA A 133 14.52 -25.32 0.57
C ALA A 133 14.39 -24.73 -0.85
N ARG A 134 13.23 -24.87 -1.50
CA ARG A 134 12.96 -24.30 -2.84
C ARG A 134 13.05 -22.76 -2.89
N ARG A 135 12.90 -22.08 -1.76
CA ARG A 135 12.95 -20.61 -1.67
C ARG A 135 14.35 -20.05 -1.56
N ILE A 136 15.35 -20.89 -1.25
CA ILE A 136 16.73 -20.46 -1.07
C ILE A 136 17.27 -19.95 -2.42
N PRO A 137 17.72 -18.68 -2.51
CA PRO A 137 18.20 -18.12 -3.76
C PRO A 137 19.52 -18.76 -4.21
N THR A 138 19.74 -18.76 -5.51
CA THR A 138 20.96 -19.24 -6.15
C THR A 138 21.65 -18.10 -6.91
N ASP A 139 22.71 -18.42 -7.65
CA ASP A 139 23.36 -17.47 -8.57
C ASP A 139 22.46 -17.05 -9.74
N LYS A 140 21.29 -17.69 -9.92
CA LYS A 140 20.29 -17.26 -10.89
C LYS A 140 19.61 -15.96 -10.47
N GLU A 141 19.30 -15.84 -9.17
CA GLU A 141 18.60 -14.68 -8.62
C GLU A 141 19.56 -13.54 -8.30
N MET A 142 20.65 -13.84 -7.58
CA MET A 142 21.59 -12.83 -7.12
C MET A 142 23.03 -13.37 -7.00
N ARG A 143 24.02 -12.61 -7.47
CA ARG A 143 25.44 -12.92 -7.37
C ARG A 143 26.21 -11.78 -6.72
N VAL A 144 27.21 -12.12 -5.90
CA VAL A 144 28.22 -11.17 -5.40
C VAL A 144 29.48 -11.40 -6.21
N ILE A 145 29.99 -10.36 -6.87
CA ILE A 145 31.15 -10.44 -7.76
C ILE A 145 32.13 -9.30 -7.47
N SER A 146 33.41 -9.54 -7.73
CA SER A 146 34.43 -8.49 -7.63
C SER A 146 34.29 -7.46 -8.74
N THR A 147 34.91 -6.31 -8.58
CA THR A 147 34.98 -5.28 -9.62
C THR A 147 35.71 -5.75 -10.88
N GLU A 148 36.69 -6.65 -10.73
CA GLU A 148 37.39 -7.28 -11.85
C GLU A 148 36.46 -8.22 -12.63
N GLU A 149 35.72 -9.09 -11.94
CA GLU A 149 34.74 -9.98 -12.58
C GLU A 149 33.62 -9.16 -13.23
N ALA A 150 33.12 -8.13 -12.55
CA ALA A 150 32.14 -7.20 -13.08
C ALA A 150 32.62 -6.54 -14.38
N ARG A 151 33.90 -6.15 -14.47
CA ARG A 151 34.46 -5.58 -15.70
C ARG A 151 34.46 -6.57 -16.85
N ARG A 152 34.76 -7.85 -16.58
CA ARG A 152 34.73 -8.91 -17.59
C ARG A 152 33.31 -9.20 -18.07
N LEU A 153 32.32 -9.10 -17.19
CA LEU A 153 30.91 -9.38 -17.49
C LEU A 153 30.18 -8.20 -18.14
N PHE A 154 30.37 -6.99 -17.62
CA PHE A 154 29.63 -5.79 -18.01
C PHE A 154 30.34 -4.96 -19.07
N GLY A 155 31.65 -5.15 -19.26
CA GLY A 155 32.46 -4.34 -20.17
C GLY A 155 32.85 -3.00 -19.54
N THR A 156 32.62 -1.91 -20.25
CA THR A 156 33.10 -0.56 -19.88
C THR A 156 32.00 0.38 -19.37
N GLU A 157 30.74 -0.04 -19.46
CA GLU A 157 29.58 0.76 -19.06
C GLU A 157 28.36 -0.11 -18.78
N ALA A 158 27.36 0.47 -18.11
CA ALA A 158 26.04 -0.11 -17.91
C ALA A 158 24.95 0.92 -18.24
N GLU A 159 23.87 0.46 -18.85
CA GLU A 159 22.68 1.27 -19.13
C GLU A 159 22.04 1.71 -17.81
N ARG A 160 21.87 3.02 -17.63
CA ARG A 160 21.49 3.58 -16.34
C ARG A 160 19.98 3.76 -16.21
N LEU A 161 19.41 3.18 -15.17
CA LEU A 161 18.05 3.46 -14.70
C LEU A 161 18.14 4.42 -13.50
N ASP A 162 17.89 5.69 -13.78
CA ASP A 162 18.07 6.80 -12.85
C ASP A 162 17.02 6.86 -11.73
N GLY A 163 17.39 7.43 -10.59
CA GLY A 163 16.47 7.65 -9.47
C GLY A 163 16.06 6.38 -8.71
N VAL A 164 15.04 6.51 -7.86
CA VAL A 164 14.65 5.47 -6.91
C VAL A 164 13.76 4.43 -7.57
N THR A 165 14.14 3.18 -7.42
CA THR A 165 13.40 2.01 -7.87
C THR A 165 12.94 1.21 -6.66
N TRP A 166 11.65 0.88 -6.62
CA TRP A 166 11.17 -0.19 -5.74
C TRP A 166 11.14 -1.48 -6.54
N LEU A 167 11.73 -2.55 -6.02
CA LEU A 167 11.82 -3.85 -6.66
C LEU A 167 11.12 -4.88 -5.78
N ALA A 168 9.97 -5.36 -6.21
CA ALA A 168 9.18 -6.36 -5.49
C ALA A 168 9.43 -7.74 -6.09
N ASN A 169 10.25 -8.56 -5.43
CA ASN A 169 10.55 -9.93 -5.87
C ASN A 169 9.42 -10.93 -5.55
N ASP A 170 8.38 -10.50 -4.84
CA ASP A 170 7.25 -11.34 -4.46
C ASP A 170 6.50 -11.94 -5.68
N PRO A 171 6.07 -13.21 -5.61
CA PRO A 171 5.12 -13.75 -6.57
C PRO A 171 3.71 -13.19 -6.36
N LYS A 172 2.82 -13.43 -7.32
CA LYS A 172 1.43 -12.96 -7.27
C LYS A 172 0.60 -13.44 -6.05
N GLN A 173 1.04 -14.48 -5.34
CA GLN A 173 0.28 -15.16 -4.27
C GLN A 173 -0.37 -14.22 -3.25
N PHE A 174 0.30 -13.12 -2.88
CA PHE A 174 -0.20 -12.16 -1.89
C PHE A 174 -0.47 -10.76 -2.45
N ILE A 175 0.28 -10.32 -3.48
CA ILE A 175 0.20 -8.97 -4.05
C ILE A 175 -1.21 -8.61 -4.52
N THR A 176 -1.97 -9.58 -5.03
CA THR A 176 -3.33 -9.40 -5.58
C THR A 176 -4.37 -9.01 -4.53
N HIS A 177 -3.98 -8.80 -3.28
CA HIS A 177 -4.88 -8.63 -2.16
C HIS A 177 -4.58 -7.35 -1.38
N TYR A 178 -5.58 -6.47 -1.24
CA TYR A 178 -5.43 -5.11 -0.70
C TYR A 178 -4.66 -5.03 0.63
N TYR A 179 -4.93 -5.93 1.57
CA TYR A 179 -4.20 -5.99 2.84
C TYR A 179 -2.70 -6.28 2.63
N HIS A 180 -2.35 -7.39 1.97
CA HIS A 180 -0.96 -7.77 1.75
C HIS A 180 -0.21 -6.76 0.85
N TRP A 181 -0.93 -6.08 -0.03
CA TRP A 181 -0.38 -4.95 -0.78
C TRP A 181 -0.12 -3.75 0.13
N SER A 182 -1.14 -3.17 0.74
CA SER A 182 -1.05 -1.85 1.40
C SER A 182 -0.42 -1.91 2.78
N ALA A 183 -0.72 -2.95 3.56
CA ALA A 183 -0.29 -3.10 4.96
C ALA A 183 0.98 -3.95 5.13
N GLU A 184 1.45 -4.63 4.07
CA GLU A 184 2.70 -5.41 4.13
C GLU A 184 3.71 -4.91 3.08
N LEU A 185 3.43 -5.04 1.78
CA LEU A 185 4.42 -4.73 0.75
C LEU A 185 4.70 -3.22 0.63
N PHE A 186 3.66 -2.42 0.36
CA PHE A 186 3.75 -0.96 0.22
C PHE A 186 4.13 -0.31 1.55
N PHE A 187 3.57 -0.80 2.66
CA PHE A 187 3.92 -0.41 4.03
C PHE A 187 5.41 -0.58 4.30
N GLY A 188 5.96 -1.78 4.01
CA GLY A 188 7.36 -2.08 4.23
C GLY A 188 8.30 -1.38 3.26
N PHE A 189 7.90 -1.15 1.99
CA PHE A 189 8.66 -0.34 1.05
C PHE A 189 8.87 1.07 1.58
N TRP A 190 7.77 1.71 1.98
CA TRP A 190 7.86 3.07 2.50
C TRP A 190 8.60 3.09 3.84
N ARG A 191 8.31 2.19 4.78
CA ARG A 191 9.00 2.14 6.08
C ARG A 191 10.51 1.94 5.93
N THR A 192 10.91 1.06 5.01
CA THR A 192 12.32 0.84 4.70
C THR A 192 12.92 2.10 4.10
N TYR A 193 12.29 2.69 3.08
CA TYR A 193 12.82 3.86 2.39
C TYR A 193 12.89 5.11 3.26
N SER A 194 11.87 5.35 4.09
CA SER A 194 11.79 6.45 5.05
C SER A 194 12.83 6.34 6.17
N SER A 195 13.52 5.20 6.32
CA SER A 195 14.65 5.08 7.26
C SER A 195 15.82 6.00 6.92
N LEU A 196 15.88 6.46 5.66
CA LEU A 196 16.88 7.42 5.18
C LEU A 196 16.54 8.87 5.56
N ASP A 197 15.32 9.13 6.05
CA ASP A 197 14.90 10.43 6.58
C ASP A 197 14.24 10.20 7.96
N PRO A 198 15.04 10.00 9.02
CA PRO A 198 14.52 9.73 10.35
C PRO A 198 13.86 10.96 11.00
N THR A 199 13.86 12.11 10.32
CA THR A 199 13.42 13.41 10.85
C THR A 199 12.10 13.90 10.27
N ILE A 200 11.36 13.07 9.52
CA ILE A 200 10.06 13.43 8.95
C ILE A 200 9.17 14.08 10.05
N PRO A 201 8.80 15.37 9.90
CA PRO A 201 7.97 16.09 10.86
C PRO A 201 6.51 15.61 10.82
N PRO A 202 5.67 16.06 11.77
CA PRO A 202 4.24 15.75 11.76
C PRO A 202 3.48 16.20 10.50
N SER A 203 4.04 17.13 9.70
CA SER A 203 3.46 17.49 8.39
C SER A 203 3.63 16.40 7.33
N GLY A 204 4.54 15.45 7.54
CA GLY A 204 4.86 14.39 6.57
C GLY A 204 5.74 14.85 5.41
N GLU A 205 6.26 16.08 5.43
CA GLU A 205 7.24 16.54 4.44
C GLU A 205 8.54 15.75 4.55
N THR A 206 9.18 15.44 3.43
CA THR A 206 10.41 14.65 3.41
C THR A 206 11.34 15.13 2.31
N SER A 207 12.64 14.99 2.55
CA SER A 207 13.67 15.26 1.54
C SER A 207 13.87 14.10 0.55
N LEU A 208 13.24 12.96 0.80
CA LEU A 208 13.38 11.77 -0.04
C LEU A 208 12.68 11.97 -1.39
N PRO A 209 13.37 11.72 -2.52
CA PRO A 209 12.73 11.75 -3.83
C PRO A 209 11.69 10.63 -3.96
N ALA A 210 10.57 10.94 -4.61
CA ALA A 210 9.55 9.93 -4.93
C ALA A 210 10.16 8.80 -5.79
N PRO A 211 9.73 7.53 -5.59
CA PRO A 211 10.12 6.44 -6.47
C PRO A 211 9.71 6.75 -7.92
N ARG A 212 10.65 6.61 -8.85
CA ARG A 212 10.38 6.77 -10.27
C ARG A 212 9.67 5.56 -10.84
N ARG A 213 9.95 4.38 -10.29
CA ARG A 213 9.42 3.11 -10.79
C ARG A 213 9.25 2.07 -9.69
N LEU A 214 8.27 1.20 -9.91
CA LEU A 214 8.08 -0.04 -9.16
C LEU A 214 8.15 -1.21 -10.15
N ILE A 215 9.09 -2.11 -9.92
CA ILE A 215 9.39 -3.26 -10.79
C ILE A 215 8.89 -4.55 -10.14
N PHE A 216 8.22 -5.36 -10.94
CA PHE A 216 7.67 -6.65 -10.59
C PHE A 216 8.18 -7.76 -11.51
N PRO A 217 9.26 -8.46 -11.15
CA PRO A 217 9.85 -9.47 -12.04
C PRO A 217 8.97 -10.71 -12.24
N HIS A 218 8.01 -10.99 -11.33
CA HIS A 218 7.28 -12.26 -11.27
C HIS A 218 5.76 -12.15 -11.34
N ILE A 219 5.24 -10.96 -11.66
CA ILE A 219 3.81 -10.73 -11.84
C ILE A 219 3.55 -9.89 -13.09
N ASP A 220 2.44 -10.20 -13.76
CA ASP A 220 2.01 -9.44 -14.93
C ASP A 220 1.16 -8.23 -14.54
N ALA A 221 0.93 -7.35 -15.53
CA ALA A 221 0.14 -6.14 -15.34
C ALA A 221 -1.31 -6.42 -14.93
N ALA A 222 -1.88 -7.60 -15.18
CA ALA A 222 -3.27 -7.92 -14.85
C ALA A 222 -3.43 -8.39 -13.40
N ASN A 223 -2.41 -9.04 -12.83
CA ASN A 223 -2.50 -9.73 -11.55
C ASN A 223 -2.03 -8.91 -10.34
N TRP A 224 -1.46 -7.72 -10.48
CA TRP A 224 -1.11 -6.91 -9.29
C TRP A 224 -2.29 -6.13 -8.70
N ARG A 225 -3.39 -5.99 -9.44
CA ARG A 225 -4.60 -5.28 -8.99
C ARG A 225 -5.44 -6.19 -8.12
N ASP A 226 -5.91 -5.67 -6.99
CA ASP A 226 -6.89 -6.34 -6.17
C ASP A 226 -8.31 -6.17 -6.75
N TYR A 227 -9.24 -7.02 -6.30
CA TYR A 227 -10.62 -7.02 -6.80
C TYR A 227 -11.38 -5.72 -6.52
N ALA A 228 -10.97 -4.94 -5.49
CA ALA A 228 -11.57 -3.66 -5.14
C ALA A 228 -10.84 -2.46 -5.78
N ALA A 229 -9.82 -2.71 -6.62
CA ALA A 229 -9.03 -1.69 -7.30
C ALA A 229 -8.42 -0.66 -6.33
N MET A 230 -8.06 -1.10 -5.12
CA MET A 230 -7.43 -0.29 -4.09
C MET A 230 -5.92 -0.18 -4.28
N ASN A 231 -5.25 -1.23 -4.76
CA ASN A 231 -3.81 -1.25 -4.98
C ASN A 231 -3.37 -0.11 -5.91
N GLN A 232 -4.08 0.04 -7.03
CA GLN A 232 -3.81 1.12 -7.99
C GLN A 232 -4.20 2.50 -7.46
N TRP A 233 -5.24 2.60 -6.62
CA TRP A 233 -5.62 3.86 -6.00
C TRP A 233 -4.52 4.34 -5.05
N VAL A 234 -4.11 3.48 -4.12
CA VAL A 234 -3.06 3.77 -3.13
C VAL A 234 -1.76 4.16 -3.82
N LEU A 235 -1.29 3.36 -4.79
CA LEU A 235 -0.02 3.64 -5.47
C LEU A 235 -0.05 4.98 -6.22
N ARG A 236 -1.11 5.23 -7.00
CA ARG A 236 -1.20 6.40 -7.88
C ARG A 236 -1.55 7.69 -7.15
N SER A 237 -2.25 7.60 -6.02
CA SER A 237 -2.47 8.76 -5.15
C SER A 237 -1.24 9.09 -4.30
N ALA A 238 -0.50 8.09 -3.84
CA ALA A 238 0.75 8.32 -3.11
C ALA A 238 1.87 8.89 -4.01
N PHE A 239 2.01 8.35 -5.23
CA PHE A 239 3.05 8.73 -6.19
C PHE A 239 2.47 8.86 -7.62
N PRO A 240 1.91 10.02 -7.99
CA PRO A 240 1.24 10.20 -9.28
C PRO A 240 2.12 9.89 -10.51
N SER A 241 3.41 10.19 -10.43
CA SER A 241 4.37 10.02 -11.54
C SER A 241 5.08 8.67 -11.59
N ILE A 242 4.78 7.73 -10.68
CA ILE A 242 5.50 6.44 -10.63
C ILE A 242 5.18 5.58 -11.87
N SER A 243 6.19 4.99 -12.51
CA SER A 243 5.96 3.94 -13.51
C SER A 243 5.89 2.55 -12.89
N THR A 244 5.27 1.60 -13.58
CA THR A 244 5.22 0.19 -13.16
C THR A 244 5.77 -0.67 -14.28
N GLU A 245 6.77 -1.50 -13.98
CA GLU A 245 7.32 -2.51 -14.89
C GLU A 245 6.94 -3.90 -14.37
N PHE A 246 6.55 -4.80 -15.26
CA PHE A 246 6.06 -6.14 -14.94
C PHE A 246 6.98 -7.23 -15.51
N MET A 247 6.61 -8.49 -15.28
CA MET A 247 7.43 -9.65 -15.63
C MET A 247 7.85 -9.69 -17.10
N ASN A 248 7.01 -9.18 -18.02
CA ASN A 248 7.38 -9.11 -19.44
C ASN A 248 8.46 -8.05 -19.69
N ASP A 249 8.34 -6.86 -19.11
CA ASP A 249 9.37 -5.81 -19.19
C ASP A 249 10.71 -6.30 -18.61
N TRP A 250 10.66 -7.04 -17.50
CA TRP A 250 11.84 -7.67 -16.90
C TRP A 250 12.49 -8.70 -17.82
N ARG A 251 11.69 -9.57 -18.45
CA ARG A 251 12.17 -10.57 -19.41
C ARG A 251 12.76 -9.95 -20.67
N GLU A 252 12.13 -8.90 -21.19
CA GLU A 252 12.65 -8.15 -22.32
C GLU A 252 13.99 -7.51 -21.97
N ARG A 253 14.09 -6.87 -20.80
CA ARG A 253 15.35 -6.31 -20.30
C ARG A 253 16.44 -7.38 -20.17
N ALA A 254 16.10 -8.55 -19.63
CA ALA A 254 17.01 -9.69 -19.55
C ALA A 254 17.47 -10.18 -20.93
N ALA A 255 16.59 -10.18 -21.93
CA ALA A 255 16.89 -10.62 -23.28
C ALA A 255 17.76 -9.65 -24.09
N LEU A 256 17.87 -8.38 -23.68
CA LEU A 256 18.73 -7.39 -24.35
C LEU A 256 20.23 -7.73 -24.25
N GLY A 257 20.63 -8.58 -23.30
CA GLY A 257 22.04 -8.97 -23.13
C GLY A 257 22.97 -7.82 -22.72
N ARG A 258 22.41 -6.74 -22.18
CA ARG A 258 23.16 -5.56 -21.68
C ARG A 258 23.12 -5.49 -20.16
N ALA A 259 24.20 -4.99 -19.58
CA ALA A 259 24.24 -4.66 -18.17
C ALA A 259 23.44 -3.38 -17.91
N PHE A 260 22.56 -3.42 -16.93
CA PHE A 260 21.84 -2.26 -16.41
C PHE A 260 22.31 -1.95 -15.00
N VAL A 261 22.30 -0.68 -14.62
CA VAL A 261 22.54 -0.24 -13.24
C VAL A 261 21.37 0.59 -12.74
N LEU A 262 20.85 0.23 -11.57
CA LEU A 262 19.82 0.98 -10.86
C LEU A 262 20.49 1.90 -9.84
N ASP A 263 20.23 3.20 -9.93
CA ASP A 263 20.86 4.21 -9.06
C ASP A 263 20.64 3.93 -7.58
N ARG A 264 19.36 3.80 -7.18
CA ARG A 264 18.94 3.39 -5.85
C ARG A 264 17.80 2.41 -5.93
N VAL A 265 17.90 1.31 -5.20
CA VAL A 265 16.88 0.25 -5.15
C VAL A 265 16.45 0.03 -3.72
N VAL A 266 15.14 0.00 -3.48
CA VAL A 266 14.56 -0.62 -2.30
C VAL A 266 14.05 -1.98 -2.76
N LEU A 267 14.72 -3.05 -2.34
CA LEU A 267 14.35 -4.43 -2.63
C LEU A 267 13.42 -4.94 -1.53
N ALA A 268 12.32 -5.55 -1.92
CA ALA A 268 11.41 -6.28 -1.05
C ALA A 268 11.30 -7.74 -1.48
N ASP A 269 11.42 -8.65 -0.52
CA ASP A 269 11.20 -10.08 -0.71
C ASP A 269 10.57 -10.70 0.55
N ARG A 270 9.33 -11.18 0.41
CA ARG A 270 8.55 -11.80 1.49
C ARG A 270 9.20 -13.07 2.01
N ALA A 271 9.71 -13.94 1.15
CA ALA A 271 10.28 -15.21 1.60
C ALA A 271 11.60 -14.98 2.36
N ALA A 272 12.42 -14.03 1.92
CA ALA A 272 13.60 -13.61 2.66
C ALA A 272 13.23 -12.91 3.99
N ALA A 273 12.13 -12.15 4.02
CA ALA A 273 11.62 -11.55 5.26
C ALA A 273 11.24 -12.61 6.31
N MET A 274 10.82 -13.81 5.90
CA MET A 274 10.47 -14.90 6.82
C MET A 274 11.64 -15.37 7.68
N ASN A 275 12.88 -15.09 7.27
CA ASN A 275 14.09 -15.40 8.02
C ASN A 275 14.42 -14.36 9.10
N GLY A 276 13.66 -13.27 9.21
CA GLY A 276 13.90 -12.19 10.16
C GLY A 276 13.25 -12.42 11.52
N GLU A 277 13.93 -12.00 12.58
CA GLU A 277 13.45 -12.15 13.96
C GLU A 277 12.09 -11.47 14.19
N MET A 278 11.88 -10.27 13.64
CA MET A 278 10.61 -9.57 13.80
C MET A 278 9.47 -10.29 13.06
N PHE A 279 9.74 -10.89 11.89
CA PHE A 279 8.77 -11.77 11.24
C PHE A 279 8.47 -12.99 12.11
N LEU A 280 9.46 -13.68 12.67
CA LEU A 280 9.22 -14.87 13.50
C LEU A 280 8.35 -14.56 14.73
N ARG A 281 8.42 -13.33 15.25
CA ARG A 281 7.62 -12.85 16.38
C ARG A 281 6.20 -12.38 16.01
N THR A 282 5.99 -11.89 14.79
CA THR A 282 4.75 -11.18 14.40
C THR A 282 4.02 -11.80 13.20
N GLN A 283 4.69 -12.67 12.46
CA GLN A 283 4.29 -13.20 11.15
C GLN A 283 4.04 -12.11 10.10
N ARG A 284 4.58 -10.89 10.28
CA ARG A 284 4.43 -9.76 9.36
C ARG A 284 5.76 -9.43 8.68
N THR A 285 5.77 -9.42 7.35
CA THR A 285 6.99 -9.17 6.57
C THR A 285 7.55 -7.77 6.81
N ALA A 286 6.66 -6.76 6.84
CA ALA A 286 7.04 -5.37 7.08
C ALA A 286 7.63 -5.14 8.49
N ALA A 287 7.45 -6.07 9.43
CA ALA A 287 7.95 -5.89 10.79
C ALA A 287 9.47 -5.81 10.88
N ASN A 288 10.19 -6.49 10.00
CA ASN A 288 11.65 -6.39 9.95
C ASN A 288 12.11 -4.95 9.64
N ALA A 289 11.37 -4.19 8.81
CA ALA A 289 11.72 -2.82 8.44
C ALA A 289 11.73 -1.85 9.64
N PHE A 290 11.05 -2.19 10.73
CA PHE A 290 11.02 -1.36 11.95
C PHE A 290 12.28 -1.46 12.80
N SER A 291 13.17 -2.41 12.51
CA SER A 291 14.52 -2.45 13.10
C SER A 291 15.46 -1.40 12.52
N LEU A 292 15.10 -0.77 11.40
CA LEU A 292 15.83 0.36 10.84
C LEU A 292 15.48 1.66 11.57
N PRO A 293 16.33 2.70 11.55
CA PRO A 293 15.97 4.04 12.00
C PRO A 293 14.69 4.55 11.32
N GLY A 294 13.98 5.50 11.95
CA GLY A 294 12.79 6.10 11.33
C GLY A 294 12.09 7.09 12.25
N SER A 295 11.37 8.03 11.64
CA SER A 295 10.50 8.96 12.35
C SER A 295 9.26 8.26 12.89
N VAL A 296 8.71 8.74 13.99
CA VAL A 296 7.36 8.34 14.46
C VAL A 296 6.26 8.75 13.47
N ASN A 297 6.51 9.77 12.64
CA ASN A 297 5.59 10.28 11.61
C ASN A 297 5.84 9.67 10.23
N TRP A 298 6.61 8.58 10.14
CA TRP A 298 7.03 8.00 8.87
C TRP A 298 5.86 7.77 7.90
N TRP A 299 4.71 7.28 8.36
CA TRP A 299 3.54 6.99 7.50
C TRP A 299 2.77 8.25 7.05
N THR A 300 2.95 9.37 7.74
CA THR A 300 2.19 10.60 7.49
C THR A 300 2.34 11.12 6.07
N THR A 301 3.54 11.00 5.48
CA THR A 301 3.79 11.36 4.06
C THR A 301 2.84 10.63 3.12
N ILE A 302 2.75 9.30 3.25
CA ILE A 302 1.90 8.46 2.41
C ILE A 302 0.43 8.74 2.68
N ARG A 303 0.06 8.75 3.96
CA ARG A 303 -1.32 9.02 4.39
C ARG A 303 -1.82 10.34 3.81
N ASN A 304 -1.04 11.42 3.92
CA ASN A 304 -1.44 12.74 3.47
C ASN A 304 -1.68 12.79 1.96
N ASN A 305 -0.85 12.11 1.16
CA ASN A 305 -1.07 12.04 -0.29
C ASN A 305 -2.33 11.24 -0.64
N VAL A 306 -2.49 10.05 -0.05
CA VAL A 306 -3.62 9.15 -0.36
C VAL A 306 -4.96 9.73 0.11
N VAL A 307 -5.01 10.22 1.35
CA VAL A 307 -6.20 10.87 1.92
C VAL A 307 -6.47 12.21 1.23
N GLY A 308 -5.42 13.01 1.03
CA GLY A 308 -5.51 14.31 0.36
C GLY A 308 -6.13 14.20 -1.03
N PHE A 309 -5.73 13.18 -1.79
CA PHE A 309 -6.33 12.86 -3.09
C PHE A 309 -7.82 12.57 -3.02
N ALA A 310 -8.30 11.89 -1.96
CA ALA A 310 -9.71 11.63 -1.75
C ALA A 310 -10.48 12.88 -1.28
N THR A 311 -9.83 13.85 -0.62
CA THR A 311 -10.47 15.05 -0.06
C THR A 311 -10.45 16.27 -0.99
N LEU A 312 -9.92 16.15 -2.21
CA LEU A 312 -9.91 17.26 -3.18
C LEU A 312 -11.34 17.78 -3.41
N GLY A 313 -11.55 19.09 -3.18
CA GLY A 313 -12.81 19.78 -3.45
C GLY A 313 -13.77 19.95 -2.25
N GLU A 314 -13.42 19.49 -1.05
CA GLU A 314 -14.15 19.79 0.19
C GLU A 314 -13.30 20.66 1.11
N ASP A 315 -13.95 21.55 1.88
CA ASP A 315 -13.29 22.34 2.92
C ASP A 315 -12.45 21.39 3.79
N SER A 316 -11.15 21.68 3.82
CA SER A 316 -10.04 20.81 4.19
C SER A 316 -10.04 20.31 5.63
N ALA A 317 -11.17 20.29 6.36
CA ALA A 317 -11.24 19.91 7.76
C ALA A 317 -10.74 18.48 8.05
N GLY A 318 -10.84 17.55 7.08
CA GLY A 318 -10.31 16.19 7.21
C GLY A 318 -8.81 16.05 6.98
N ALA A 319 -8.21 16.96 6.21
CA ALA A 319 -6.78 17.00 5.89
C ALA A 319 -6.00 18.06 6.70
N MET A 320 -6.69 19.07 7.23
CA MET A 320 -6.17 20.18 8.01
C MET A 320 -6.87 20.29 9.36
N SER A 321 -6.40 19.52 10.33
CA SER A 321 -6.44 19.94 11.73
C SER A 321 -5.07 19.74 12.34
N VAL A 322 -4.08 20.45 11.81
CA VAL A 322 -2.77 20.67 12.44
C VAL A 322 -2.91 21.56 13.70
N ALA A 323 -4.10 22.08 13.99
CA ALA A 323 -4.31 23.22 14.88
C ALA A 323 -5.12 22.96 16.16
N GLY A 324 -5.03 21.78 16.78
CA GLY A 324 -5.51 21.60 18.17
C GLY A 324 -7.00 21.84 18.42
N VAL A 325 -7.85 21.87 17.38
CA VAL A 325 -9.31 21.94 17.56
C VAL A 325 -9.82 20.55 17.90
N PRO A 326 -10.56 20.35 19.02
CA PRO A 326 -11.20 19.08 19.32
C PRO A 326 -12.20 18.74 18.20
N THR A 327 -11.82 17.83 17.31
CA THR A 327 -12.77 17.27 16.35
C THR A 327 -13.70 16.34 17.10
N ARG A 328 -15.01 16.52 16.92
CA ARG A 328 -16.04 15.57 17.37
C ARG A 328 -15.54 14.13 17.17
N PRO A 329 -15.41 13.30 18.22
CA PRO A 329 -14.92 11.94 18.06
C PRO A 329 -15.75 11.13 17.07
N VAL A 330 -15.05 10.40 16.19
CA VAL A 330 -15.70 9.58 15.16
C VAL A 330 -15.45 8.11 15.45
N ILE A 331 -16.53 7.39 15.75
CA ILE A 331 -16.55 5.94 15.91
C ILE A 331 -17.04 5.34 14.60
N THR A 332 -16.30 4.38 14.05
CA THR A 332 -16.64 3.68 12.82
C THR A 332 -16.64 2.18 13.04
N TYR A 333 -17.81 1.58 13.00
CA TYR A 333 -17.99 0.14 12.99
C TYR A 333 -18.14 -0.36 11.54
N ILE A 334 -17.14 -1.12 11.09
CA ILE A 334 -17.14 -1.83 9.81
C ILE A 334 -17.93 -3.12 9.99
N SER A 335 -19.23 -3.03 9.71
CA SER A 335 -20.14 -4.16 9.70
C SER A 335 -19.78 -5.13 8.57
N ARG A 336 -19.93 -6.42 8.87
CA ARG A 336 -19.81 -7.51 7.89
C ARG A 336 -21.11 -8.28 7.72
N GLN A 337 -22.21 -7.80 8.30
CA GLN A 337 -23.49 -8.54 8.29
C GLN A 337 -24.09 -8.73 6.89
N GLY A 338 -23.70 -7.92 5.88
CA GLY A 338 -24.08 -8.14 4.49
C GLY A 338 -23.11 -9.03 3.70
N TRP A 339 -22.08 -9.59 4.33
CA TRP A 339 -21.10 -10.48 3.71
C TRP A 339 -21.41 -11.97 3.98
N ASN A 340 -20.73 -12.89 3.29
CA ASN A 340 -20.97 -14.34 3.44
C ASN A 340 -20.10 -15.05 4.50
N ARG A 341 -19.16 -14.35 5.15
CA ARG A 341 -18.18 -14.92 6.08
C ARG A 341 -17.74 -13.90 7.12
N ARG A 342 -17.35 -14.37 8.32
CA ARG A 342 -16.83 -13.52 9.42
C ARG A 342 -17.86 -12.48 9.85
N MET A 343 -19.02 -12.97 10.25
CA MET A 343 -20.13 -12.18 10.78
C MET A 343 -20.24 -12.34 12.29
N LEU A 344 -20.78 -11.31 12.92
CA LEU A 344 -21.22 -11.41 14.31
C LEU A 344 -22.52 -12.21 14.38
N ILE A 345 -22.77 -12.79 15.55
CA ILE A 345 -24.11 -13.26 15.92
C ILE A 345 -25.08 -12.08 15.77
N GLN A 346 -26.23 -12.31 15.12
CA GLN A 346 -27.14 -11.23 14.75
C GLN A 346 -27.64 -10.42 15.96
N ALA A 347 -27.99 -11.09 17.06
CA ALA A 347 -28.44 -10.43 18.29
C ALA A 347 -27.34 -9.53 18.89
N ASP A 348 -26.09 -10.03 18.91
CA ASP A 348 -24.92 -9.31 19.41
C ASP A 348 -24.58 -8.10 18.52
N HIS A 349 -24.67 -8.26 17.19
CA HIS A 349 -24.55 -7.15 16.24
C HIS A 349 -25.57 -6.05 16.54
N GLU A 350 -26.85 -6.41 16.68
CA GLU A 350 -27.90 -5.43 16.97
C GLU A 350 -27.71 -4.76 18.33
N GLN A 351 -27.21 -5.49 19.33
CA GLN A 351 -26.84 -4.89 20.61
C GLN A 351 -25.70 -3.90 20.46
N LEU A 352 -24.61 -4.27 19.79
CA LEU A 352 -23.49 -3.38 19.51
C LEU A 352 -23.96 -2.10 18.81
N VAL A 353 -24.75 -2.22 17.75
CA VAL A 353 -25.29 -1.05 17.03
C VAL A 353 -26.12 -0.14 17.95
N ARG A 354 -26.99 -0.73 18.80
CA ARG A 354 -27.76 0.05 19.79
C ARG A 354 -26.86 0.77 20.79
N GLU A 355 -25.89 0.09 21.38
CA GLU A 355 -24.99 0.68 22.39
C GLU A 355 -24.10 1.77 21.80
N LEU A 356 -23.59 1.59 20.57
CA LEU A 356 -22.85 2.64 19.86
C LEU A 356 -23.73 3.87 19.61
N TYR A 357 -24.99 3.70 19.17
CA TYR A 357 -25.88 4.85 18.99
C TYR A 357 -26.27 5.54 20.30
N LYS A 358 -26.28 4.84 21.44
CA LYS A 358 -26.40 5.52 22.75
C LYS A 358 -25.25 6.47 23.00
N LEU A 359 -24.01 6.12 22.60
CA LEU A 359 -22.87 7.03 22.71
C LEU A 359 -23.06 8.30 21.86
N ARG A 360 -23.60 8.16 20.64
CA ARG A 360 -23.99 9.30 19.79
C ARG A 360 -25.01 10.18 20.51
N ASP A 361 -26.08 9.58 21.03
CA ASP A 361 -27.21 10.31 21.60
C ASP A 361 -26.88 10.95 22.96
N THR A 362 -25.98 10.34 23.74
CA THR A 362 -25.62 10.79 25.10
C THR A 362 -24.46 11.79 25.08
N TYR A 363 -23.40 11.51 24.30
CA TYR A 363 -22.16 12.30 24.33
C TYR A 363 -21.94 13.12 23.05
N GLY A 364 -22.84 13.02 22.07
CA GLY A 364 -22.69 13.74 20.80
C GLY A 364 -21.59 13.20 19.91
N TYR A 365 -21.06 11.99 20.13
CA TYR A 365 -20.07 11.39 19.22
C TYR A 365 -20.66 11.16 17.83
N GLU A 366 -19.82 11.10 16.81
CA GLU A 366 -20.25 10.64 15.50
C GLU A 366 -20.10 9.12 15.44
N VAL A 367 -21.15 8.42 15.00
CA VAL A 367 -21.16 6.95 14.92
C VAL A 367 -21.56 6.55 13.51
N ASN A 368 -20.67 5.82 12.85
CA ASN A 368 -20.86 5.30 11.50
C ASN A 368 -20.87 3.77 11.56
N VAL A 369 -22.01 3.16 11.24
CA VAL A 369 -22.13 1.71 11.03
C VAL A 369 -22.19 1.47 9.53
N VAL A 370 -21.11 0.94 8.96
CA VAL A 370 -20.93 0.91 7.50
C VAL A 370 -20.49 -0.47 7.03
N GLU A 371 -20.85 -0.79 5.80
CA GLU A 371 -20.26 -1.88 5.03
C GLU A 371 -19.36 -1.24 3.97
N MET A 372 -18.03 -1.40 4.10
CA MET A 372 -17.06 -0.64 3.29
C MET A 372 -17.21 -0.91 1.79
N ASP A 373 -17.65 -2.10 1.39
CA ASP A 373 -17.91 -2.46 -0.01
C ASP A 373 -19.12 -1.73 -0.63
N LYS A 374 -20.00 -1.15 0.19
CA LYS A 374 -21.11 -0.31 -0.26
C LYS A 374 -20.73 1.16 -0.42
N LEU A 375 -19.56 1.56 0.08
CA LEU A 375 -19.04 2.92 -0.04
C LEU A 375 -18.15 3.04 -1.28
N THR A 376 -18.20 4.19 -1.94
CA THR A 376 -17.20 4.54 -2.96
C THR A 376 -15.81 4.62 -2.32
N ARG A 377 -14.75 4.44 -3.12
CA ARG A 377 -13.36 4.56 -2.63
C ARG A 377 -13.13 5.89 -1.90
N VAL A 378 -13.61 6.99 -2.48
CA VAL A 378 -13.49 8.33 -1.89
C VAL A 378 -14.13 8.39 -0.51
N GLU A 379 -15.37 7.87 -0.36
CA GLU A 379 -16.06 7.80 0.93
C GLU A 379 -15.30 6.93 1.94
N GLN A 380 -14.76 5.78 1.52
CA GLN A 380 -13.97 4.90 2.38
C GLN A 380 -12.74 5.62 2.96
N PHE A 381 -11.95 6.30 2.11
CA PHE A 381 -10.76 7.03 2.55
C PHE A 381 -11.12 8.24 3.42
N ARG A 382 -12.16 9.00 3.08
CA ARG A 382 -12.62 10.15 3.87
C ARG A 382 -13.12 9.74 5.25
N LEU A 383 -13.90 8.66 5.32
CA LEU A 383 -14.38 8.11 6.58
C LEU A 383 -13.19 7.64 7.43
N ALA A 384 -12.33 6.77 6.89
CA ALA A 384 -11.17 6.26 7.61
C ALA A 384 -10.23 7.38 8.09
N ALA A 385 -10.04 8.43 7.29
CA ALA A 385 -9.20 9.57 7.61
C ALA A 385 -9.60 10.32 8.88
N ARG A 386 -10.90 10.43 9.13
CA ARG A 386 -11.45 11.16 10.29
C ARG A 386 -11.88 10.25 11.43
N THR A 387 -11.91 8.92 11.23
CA THR A 387 -12.18 7.93 12.28
C THR A 387 -11.18 8.05 13.42
N THR A 388 -11.69 8.18 14.66
CA THR A 388 -10.90 8.11 15.90
C THR A 388 -10.86 6.67 16.43
N ILE A 389 -12.00 5.99 16.46
CA ILE A 389 -12.09 4.57 16.86
C ILE A 389 -12.66 3.77 15.69
N MET A 390 -11.86 2.86 15.13
CA MET A 390 -12.30 1.92 14.10
C MET A 390 -12.51 0.55 14.72
N MET A 391 -13.60 -0.12 14.37
CA MET A 391 -13.87 -1.46 14.89
C MET A 391 -14.51 -2.38 13.87
N GLY A 392 -14.35 -3.69 14.07
CA GLY A 392 -14.95 -4.68 13.20
C GLY A 392 -14.47 -6.09 13.49
N VAL A 393 -15.12 -7.06 12.87
CA VAL A 393 -14.68 -8.45 12.91
C VAL A 393 -13.34 -8.59 12.20
N HIS A 394 -12.46 -9.44 12.74
CA HIS A 394 -11.14 -9.70 12.16
C HIS A 394 -11.14 -9.93 10.65
N GLY A 395 -10.03 -9.52 10.04
CA GLY A 395 -9.81 -9.64 8.60
C GLY A 395 -9.93 -8.34 7.82
N ASN A 396 -9.92 -8.50 6.50
CA ASN A 396 -9.61 -7.47 5.50
C ASN A 396 -10.37 -6.14 5.59
N GLY A 397 -11.54 -6.12 6.22
CA GLY A 397 -12.31 -4.89 6.44
C GLY A 397 -11.55 -3.83 7.23
N LEU A 398 -10.67 -4.23 8.15
CA LEU A 398 -9.89 -3.32 8.98
C LEU A 398 -8.64 -2.73 8.29
N THR A 399 -8.36 -3.07 7.03
CA THR A 399 -7.22 -2.47 6.28
C THR A 399 -7.34 -0.94 6.18
N ALA A 400 -8.55 -0.41 6.29
CA ALA A 400 -8.81 1.04 6.33
C ALA A 400 -8.09 1.75 7.51
N LEU A 401 -7.65 1.04 8.55
CA LEU A 401 -6.91 1.61 9.67
C LEU A 401 -5.63 2.34 9.24
N LEU A 402 -5.05 1.96 8.09
CA LEU A 402 -3.86 2.62 7.53
C LEU A 402 -4.09 4.12 7.30
N TRP A 403 -5.33 4.53 7.13
CA TRP A 403 -5.70 5.90 6.76
C TRP A 403 -6.18 6.72 7.96
N MET A 404 -6.39 6.08 9.12
CA MET A 404 -6.67 6.79 10.37
C MET A 404 -5.52 7.74 10.70
N ARG A 405 -5.83 8.85 11.37
CA ARG A 405 -4.81 9.75 11.90
C ARG A 405 -4.35 9.22 13.25
N PRO A 406 -3.06 8.90 13.47
CA PRO A 406 -2.59 8.52 14.79
C PRO A 406 -2.70 9.69 15.77
N THR A 407 -3.40 9.47 16.88
CA THR A 407 -3.51 10.36 18.05
C THR A 407 -3.53 9.51 19.31
N PRO A 408 -3.33 10.10 20.50
CA PRO A 408 -3.45 9.34 21.76
C PRO A 408 -4.80 8.65 21.96
N ARG A 409 -5.88 9.14 21.32
CA ARG A 409 -7.23 8.54 21.36
C ARG A 409 -7.45 7.50 20.25
N SER A 410 -6.59 7.46 19.25
CA SER A 410 -6.80 6.62 18.06
C SER A 410 -6.68 5.15 18.40
N THR A 411 -7.76 4.41 18.15
CA THR A 411 -7.93 3.04 18.63
C THR A 411 -8.54 2.15 17.55
N VAL A 412 -8.02 0.93 17.42
CA VAL A 412 -8.63 -0.13 16.59
C VAL A 412 -9.13 -1.24 17.51
N MET A 413 -10.41 -1.61 17.39
CA MET A 413 -11.04 -2.68 18.16
C MET A 413 -11.42 -3.84 17.23
N GLU A 414 -10.78 -4.98 17.41
CA GLU A 414 -10.94 -6.15 16.54
C GLU A 414 -11.69 -7.27 17.24
N PHE A 415 -12.76 -7.75 16.60
CA PHE A 415 -13.60 -8.80 17.17
C PHE A 415 -13.17 -10.17 16.63
N PHE A 416 -12.75 -11.05 17.53
CA PHE A 416 -12.31 -12.40 17.21
C PHE A 416 -13.30 -13.44 17.73
N TYR A 417 -13.34 -14.59 17.05
CA TYR A 417 -13.95 -15.76 17.64
C TYR A 417 -13.15 -16.17 18.90
N PRO A 418 -13.80 -16.50 20.03
CA PRO A 418 -13.11 -16.83 21.27
C PRO A 418 -12.00 -17.88 21.09
N GLY A 419 -10.84 -17.58 21.68
CA GLY A 419 -9.63 -18.41 21.56
C GLY A 419 -8.84 -18.19 20.27
N GLY A 420 -9.31 -17.34 19.36
CA GLY A 420 -8.62 -17.02 18.11
C GLY A 420 -7.92 -15.68 18.13
N PHE A 421 -6.79 -15.59 17.45
CA PHE A 421 -6.01 -14.36 17.36
C PHE A 421 -5.05 -14.40 16.16
N ALA A 422 -4.86 -13.26 15.52
CA ALA A 422 -3.88 -13.05 14.47
C ALA A 422 -3.28 -11.64 14.60
N HIS A 423 -2.00 -11.49 14.22
CA HIS A 423 -1.30 -10.22 14.34
C HIS A 423 -1.66 -9.18 13.28
N ASP A 424 -2.45 -9.54 12.26
CA ASP A 424 -2.65 -8.72 11.05
C ASP A 424 -2.94 -7.25 11.37
N TYR A 425 -4.01 -6.95 12.12
CA TYR A 425 -4.36 -5.58 12.48
C TYR A 425 -3.83 -5.16 13.85
N GLU A 426 -3.54 -6.10 14.75
CA GLU A 426 -2.86 -5.79 16.02
C GLU A 426 -1.49 -5.15 15.80
N TYR A 427 -0.63 -5.84 15.03
CA TYR A 427 0.71 -5.35 14.71
C TYR A 427 0.63 -4.04 13.92
N THR A 428 -0.21 -4.00 12.87
CA THR A 428 -0.28 -2.84 11.96
C THR A 428 -0.77 -1.59 12.68
N THR A 429 -1.76 -1.72 13.57
CA THR A 429 -2.27 -0.61 14.40
C THR A 429 -1.15 -0.03 15.27
N ARG A 430 -0.42 -0.90 15.97
CA ARG A 430 0.69 -0.48 16.83
C ARG A 430 1.87 0.10 16.07
N ALA A 431 2.18 -0.44 14.90
CA ALA A 431 3.24 0.06 14.02
C ALA A 431 2.98 1.51 13.56
N LEU A 432 1.71 1.93 13.52
CA LEU A 432 1.26 3.29 13.25
C LEU A 432 1.16 4.19 14.49
N GLY A 433 1.51 3.67 15.68
CA GLY A 433 1.42 4.43 16.93
C GLY A 433 0.00 4.54 17.50
N MET A 434 -0.93 3.70 17.06
CA MET A 434 -2.30 3.62 17.58
C MET A 434 -2.43 2.49 18.61
N VAL A 435 -3.52 2.51 19.39
CA VAL A 435 -3.83 1.46 20.36
C VAL A 435 -4.73 0.40 19.72
N HIS A 436 -4.44 -0.88 19.97
CA HIS A 436 -5.27 -2.00 19.54
C HIS A 436 -5.93 -2.69 20.74
N TYR A 437 -7.19 -3.08 20.58
CA TYR A 437 -7.88 -3.99 21.49
C TYR A 437 -8.45 -5.16 20.68
N GLY A 438 -8.21 -6.38 21.12
CA GLY A 438 -8.88 -7.57 20.61
C GLY A 438 -10.00 -8.01 21.56
N PHE A 439 -11.12 -8.46 21.03
CA PHE A 439 -12.27 -8.93 21.81
C PHE A 439 -12.53 -10.41 21.60
N TRP A 440 -12.88 -11.10 22.68
CA TRP A 440 -13.43 -12.45 22.73
C TRP A 440 -14.76 -12.41 23.46
N GLY A 441 -15.86 -12.13 22.76
CA GLY A 441 -17.18 -12.05 23.36
C GLY A 441 -17.28 -10.95 24.41
N ASP A 442 -17.26 -11.34 25.67
CA ASP A 442 -17.48 -10.53 26.88
C ASP A 442 -16.19 -10.05 27.56
N ARG A 443 -15.04 -10.19 26.90
CA ARG A 443 -13.75 -9.71 27.39
C ARG A 443 -12.90 -9.19 26.25
N TYR A 444 -11.96 -8.31 26.58
CA TYR A 444 -10.95 -7.82 25.65
C TYR A 444 -9.54 -8.06 26.18
N PHE A 445 -8.57 -7.95 25.28
CA PHE A 445 -7.14 -7.97 25.56
C PHE A 445 -6.45 -6.87 24.76
N THR A 446 -5.29 -6.45 25.24
CA THR A 446 -4.43 -5.47 24.57
C THR A 446 -2.97 -5.75 24.95
N ARG A 447 -2.01 -5.13 24.27
CA ARG A 447 -0.60 -5.30 24.59
C ARG A 447 -0.28 -4.69 25.97
N PRO A 448 0.57 -5.31 26.82
CA PRO A 448 1.45 -6.47 26.57
C PRO A 448 0.77 -7.84 26.54
N ASP A 449 -0.48 -7.94 26.99
CA ASP A 449 -1.17 -9.19 27.27
C ASP A 449 -2.00 -9.70 26.08
N VAL A 450 -1.34 -9.86 24.92
CA VAL A 450 -1.98 -10.46 23.73
C VAL A 450 -1.90 -12.00 23.77
N PRO A 451 -2.95 -12.71 23.35
CA PRO A 451 -2.95 -14.17 23.29
C PRO A 451 -2.01 -14.71 22.19
N PRO A 452 -1.62 -16.00 22.24
CA PRO A 452 -0.88 -16.61 21.14
C PRO A 452 -1.74 -16.69 19.88
N VAL A 453 -1.08 -16.68 18.71
CA VAL A 453 -1.75 -16.87 17.42
C VAL A 453 -2.48 -18.21 17.40
N ALA A 454 -3.77 -18.17 17.09
CA ALA A 454 -4.62 -19.35 17.04
C ALA A 454 -5.79 -19.14 16.08
N TYR A 455 -6.16 -20.21 15.36
CA TYR A 455 -7.25 -20.23 14.40
C TYR A 455 -8.24 -21.34 14.78
N PRO A 456 -9.00 -21.18 15.88
CA PRO A 456 -9.94 -22.21 16.34
C PRO A 456 -11.05 -22.49 15.32
N GLU A 457 -11.75 -23.60 15.49
CA GLU A 457 -12.98 -23.86 14.75
C GLU A 457 -13.97 -22.71 14.96
N GLY A 458 -14.55 -22.20 13.88
CA GLY A 458 -15.41 -21.01 13.91
C GLY A 458 -14.67 -19.68 13.74
N PHE A 459 -13.32 -19.65 13.73
CA PHE A 459 -12.55 -18.42 13.53
C PHE A 459 -12.96 -17.68 12.26
N GLN A 460 -13.13 -18.40 11.14
CA GLN A 460 -13.59 -17.81 9.87
C GLN A 460 -15.13 -17.84 9.71
N GLY A 461 -15.86 -18.22 10.76
CA GLY A 461 -17.30 -18.49 10.75
C GLY A 461 -18.19 -17.26 10.83
N ASN A 462 -19.49 -17.48 11.00
CA ASN A 462 -20.55 -16.46 10.93
C ASN A 462 -21.27 -16.21 12.26
N SER A 463 -20.69 -16.71 13.35
CA SER A 463 -21.28 -16.67 14.68
C SER A 463 -20.24 -16.18 15.68
N ILE A 464 -19.59 -15.06 15.37
CA ILE A 464 -18.60 -14.46 16.27
C ILE A 464 -19.36 -13.68 17.36
N PRO A 465 -19.20 -14.04 18.65
CA PRO A 465 -19.89 -13.36 19.73
C PRO A 465 -19.23 -12.02 20.06
N ILE A 466 -20.02 -11.05 20.53
CA ILE A 466 -19.50 -9.79 21.06
C ILE A 466 -20.44 -9.20 22.11
N ASP A 467 -19.90 -8.72 23.23
CA ASP A 467 -20.64 -7.87 24.16
C ASP A 467 -20.59 -6.42 23.69
N GLY A 468 -21.67 -5.98 23.05
CA GLY A 468 -21.80 -4.61 22.53
C GLY A 468 -21.73 -3.52 23.62
N LYS A 469 -22.12 -3.84 24.86
CA LYS A 469 -22.07 -2.89 25.99
C LYS A 469 -20.64 -2.65 26.42
N LEU A 470 -19.87 -3.73 26.58
CA LEU A 470 -18.44 -3.64 26.92
C LEU A 470 -17.64 -2.86 25.87
N VAL A 471 -17.93 -3.08 24.58
CA VAL A 471 -17.29 -2.32 23.49
C VAL A 471 -17.60 -0.82 23.60
N ALA A 472 -18.86 -0.47 23.86
CA ALA A 472 -19.28 0.93 23.98
C ALA A 472 -18.68 1.61 25.22
N GLU A 473 -18.61 0.90 26.36
CA GLU A 473 -17.94 1.37 27.58
C GLU A 473 -16.47 1.70 27.30
N LEU A 474 -15.74 0.77 26.67
CA LEU A 474 -14.33 1.00 26.30
C LEU A 474 -14.18 2.14 25.28
N CYS A 475 -15.10 2.28 24.33
CA CYS A 475 -15.08 3.42 23.39
C CYS A 475 -15.15 4.75 24.14
N HIS A 476 -16.07 4.86 25.11
CA HIS A 476 -16.20 6.08 25.90
C HIS A 476 -14.93 6.36 26.72
N GLU A 477 -14.42 5.35 27.43
CA GLU A 477 -13.16 5.44 28.19
C GLU A 477 -12.00 5.94 27.32
N ARG A 478 -11.81 5.33 26.13
CA ARG A 478 -10.74 5.73 25.20
C ARG A 478 -10.88 7.16 24.69
N LEU A 479 -12.09 7.67 24.60
CA LEU A 479 -12.36 9.03 24.13
C LEU A 479 -12.25 10.08 25.24
N THR A 480 -12.38 9.69 26.51
CA THR A 480 -12.25 10.58 27.69
C THR A 480 -10.84 10.59 28.30
N LEU A 481 -10.02 9.57 28.07
CA LEU A 481 -8.66 9.42 28.64
C LEU A 481 -7.66 10.57 28.36
N ALA A 482 -7.97 11.52 27.49
CA ALA A 482 -7.12 12.71 27.28
C ALA A 482 -7.75 14.01 27.78
N GLU A 483 -8.92 13.97 28.43
CA GLU A 483 -9.43 15.12 29.19
C GLU A 483 -8.75 15.18 30.57
N GLU A 484 -8.37 14.04 31.15
CA GLU A 484 -7.73 13.97 32.49
C GLU A 484 -6.21 14.19 32.50
N ALA A 485 -5.56 14.23 31.33
CA ALA A 485 -4.11 14.43 31.23
C ALA A 485 -3.70 15.89 30.93
N ASP A 486 -4.69 16.74 30.62
CA ASP A 486 -4.54 18.18 30.36
C ASP A 486 -5.08 19.05 31.53
N ASP A 487 -5.55 18.42 32.62
CA ASP A 487 -5.82 19.00 33.95
C ASP A 487 -4.67 18.68 34.91
#